data_AF-A0A0G2JF03-F1
#
_entry.id   AF-A0A0G2JF03-F1
#
_cell.length_a   1.000
_cell.length_b   1.000
_cell.length_c   1.000
_cell.angle_alpha   90.00
_cell.angle_beta   90.00
_cell.angle_gamma   90.00
#
_symmetry.space_group_name_H-M   'P 1'
#
loop_
_entity.id
_entity.type
_entity.pdbx_description
1 polymer ?
#
loop_
_entity_poly.entity_id
_entity_poly.type
_entity_poly.pdbx_seq_one_letter_code
_entity_poly.pdbx_strand_id
1 'polypeptide(L)'
;MLVVGSELQSDAQQLSAEAPRHGELQYLRQVEHILRCGFKKEDRTGTGTLSVFGMQARYSLRDYSGQGVDQLQKVIDTIKTNPDDRRIIMCAWNPKDLPLMALPPCHALCQFYVVNGELSCQLYQRSGDMGLGVPFNIASYALLTYMIAHITGLQPGDFVHTLGDAHIYLNHIEP
;
A
#
# COMPACT_ATOMS: atom_id res chain seq x y z
N MET A 1 13.08 -20.48 -20.47
CA MET A 1 13.76 -19.16 -20.45
C MET A 1 12.84 -18.20 -19.71
N LEU A 2 13.33 -17.38 -18.78
CA LEU A 2 12.51 -16.36 -18.12
C LEU A 2 12.09 -15.31 -19.17
N VAL A 3 10.82 -14.96 -19.21
CA VAL A 3 10.28 -13.92 -20.09
C VAL A 3 9.82 -12.76 -19.21
N VAL A 4 10.36 -11.57 -19.45
CA VAL A 4 10.05 -10.34 -18.71
C VAL A 4 9.50 -9.28 -19.65
N GLY A 5 8.72 -8.33 -19.13
CA GLY A 5 8.17 -7.23 -19.93
C GLY A 5 9.27 -6.33 -20.49
N SER A 6 9.06 -5.78 -21.70
CA SER A 6 10.07 -5.01 -22.45
C SER A 6 10.55 -3.74 -21.74
N GLU A 7 9.78 -3.25 -20.77
CA GLU A 7 10.06 -2.10 -19.92
C GLU A 7 11.17 -2.35 -18.88
N LEU A 8 11.49 -3.62 -18.60
CA LEU A 8 12.61 -4.02 -17.76
C LEU A 8 13.88 -4.11 -18.61
N GLN A 9 14.66 -3.03 -18.67
CA GLN A 9 15.91 -3.01 -19.43
C GLN A 9 17.05 -3.79 -18.74
N SER A 10 17.47 -3.33 -17.56
CA SER A 10 18.57 -3.91 -16.77
C SER A 10 18.13 -4.08 -15.32
N ASP A 11 18.42 -5.26 -14.76
CA ASP A 11 18.13 -5.67 -13.38
C ASP A 11 19.29 -5.37 -12.40
N ALA A 12 20.46 -4.98 -12.92
CA ALA A 12 21.61 -4.60 -12.10
C ALA A 12 21.37 -3.26 -11.37
N GLN A 13 21.76 -3.19 -10.09
CA GLN A 13 21.72 -1.94 -9.32
C GLN A 13 22.69 -0.91 -9.91
N GLN A 14 22.15 0.18 -10.46
CA GLN A 14 22.90 1.38 -10.85
C GLN A 14 22.62 2.52 -9.88
N LEU A 15 23.70 3.13 -9.35
CA LEU A 15 23.61 4.35 -8.55
C LEU A 15 23.54 5.55 -9.50
N SER A 16 22.36 6.12 -9.71
CA SER A 16 22.18 7.39 -10.45
C SER A 16 21.89 8.56 -9.50
N ALA A 17 22.39 9.75 -9.84
CA ALA A 17 22.11 10.99 -9.11
C ALA A 17 20.71 11.57 -9.36
N GLU A 18 20.01 11.14 -10.43
CA GLU A 18 18.66 11.61 -10.74
C GLU A 18 17.58 10.95 -9.86
N ALA A 19 16.52 11.72 -9.57
CA ALA A 19 15.36 11.21 -8.84
C ALA A 19 14.71 10.04 -9.61
N PRO A 20 14.47 8.88 -8.96
CA PRO A 20 13.99 7.71 -9.65
C PRO A 20 12.60 7.96 -10.26
N ARG A 21 12.49 7.80 -11.58
CA ARG A 21 11.27 8.16 -12.32
C ARG A 21 10.13 7.15 -12.18
N HIS A 22 10.43 5.90 -11.83
CA HIS A 22 9.48 4.79 -11.69
C HIS A 22 9.85 3.94 -10.47
N GLY A 23 9.27 4.25 -9.31
CA GLY A 23 9.57 3.56 -8.05
C GLY A 23 9.28 2.06 -8.12
N GLU A 24 8.11 1.69 -8.64
CA GLU A 24 7.68 0.29 -8.76
C GLU A 24 8.63 -0.57 -9.61
N LEU A 25 9.19 -0.01 -10.70
CA LEU A 25 10.15 -0.76 -11.53
C LEU A 25 11.41 -1.15 -10.76
N GLN A 26 11.80 -0.43 -9.70
CA GLN A 26 12.91 -0.86 -8.86
C GLN A 26 12.56 -2.11 -8.05
N TYR A 27 11.35 -2.20 -7.50
CA TYR A 27 10.86 -3.41 -6.86
C TYR A 27 10.81 -4.58 -7.86
N LEU A 28 10.22 -4.37 -9.04
CA LEU A 28 10.12 -5.42 -10.07
C LEU A 28 11.50 -5.90 -10.55
N ARG A 29 12.47 -5.00 -10.71
CA ARG A 29 13.87 -5.37 -11.00
C ARG A 29 14.52 -6.18 -9.90
N GLN A 30 14.23 -5.88 -8.62
CA GLN A 30 14.74 -6.68 -7.51
C GLN A 30 14.16 -8.10 -7.55
N VAL A 31 12.87 -8.24 -7.84
CA VAL A 31 12.22 -9.55 -8.03
C VAL A 31 12.86 -10.29 -9.21
N GLU A 32 13.02 -9.65 -10.37
CA GLU A 32 13.68 -10.25 -11.53
C GLU A 32 15.11 -10.70 -11.19
N HIS A 33 15.88 -9.86 -10.50
CA HIS A 33 17.25 -10.17 -10.13
C HIS A 33 17.34 -11.39 -9.20
N ILE A 34 16.42 -11.53 -8.24
CA ILE A 34 16.34 -12.73 -7.39
C ILE A 34 16.00 -13.97 -8.23
N LEU A 35 15.08 -13.87 -9.18
CA LEU A 35 14.70 -14.98 -10.05
C LEU A 35 15.83 -15.39 -11.01
N ARG A 36 16.64 -14.44 -11.48
CA ARG A 36 17.74 -14.68 -12.44
C ARG A 36 19.06 -15.07 -11.79
N CYS A 37 19.40 -14.43 -10.69
CA CYS A 37 20.73 -14.50 -10.06
C CYS A 37 20.69 -15.04 -8.63
N GLY A 38 19.50 -15.25 -8.05
CA GLY A 38 19.36 -15.78 -6.69
C GLY A 38 19.84 -17.22 -6.57
N PHE A 39 20.47 -17.53 -5.44
CA PHE A 39 20.90 -18.88 -5.11
C PHE A 39 19.77 -19.62 -4.40
N LYS A 40 19.59 -20.90 -4.73
CA LYS A 40 18.70 -21.75 -3.95
C LYS A 40 19.24 -21.87 -2.53
N LYS A 41 18.41 -21.58 -1.54
CA LYS A 41 18.77 -21.59 -0.13
C LYS A 41 17.64 -22.21 0.67
N GLU A 42 17.99 -23.25 1.43
CA GLU A 42 17.08 -23.86 2.39
C GLU A 42 16.73 -22.85 3.50
N ASP A 43 15.51 -22.94 3.99
CA ASP A 43 14.98 -22.10 5.05
C ASP A 43 14.32 -22.95 6.15
N ARG A 44 13.96 -22.30 7.26
CA ARG A 44 13.42 -22.98 8.46
C ARG A 44 12.09 -23.70 8.23
N THR A 45 11.35 -23.35 7.17
CA THR A 45 10.04 -23.95 6.86
C THR A 45 10.16 -25.22 6.02
N GLY A 46 11.33 -25.48 5.41
CA GLY A 46 11.54 -26.60 4.51
C GLY A 46 11.05 -26.38 3.08
N THR A 47 10.50 -25.20 2.77
CA THR A 47 10.01 -24.84 1.42
C THR A 47 11.17 -24.54 0.46
N GLY A 48 12.22 -23.90 0.97
CA GLY A 48 13.35 -23.41 0.19
C GLY A 48 13.06 -22.08 -0.51
N THR A 49 14.11 -21.31 -0.79
CA THR A 49 14.03 -19.95 -1.34
C THR A 49 15.01 -19.76 -2.50
N LEU A 50 14.73 -18.81 -3.39
CA LEU A 50 15.77 -18.15 -4.20
C LEU A 50 16.16 -16.87 -3.48
N SER A 51 17.44 -16.70 -3.18
CA SER A 51 17.92 -15.63 -2.30
C SER A 51 19.10 -14.86 -2.87
N VAL A 52 19.07 -13.54 -2.68
CA VAL A 52 20.19 -12.61 -2.87
C VAL A 52 20.36 -11.84 -1.55
N PHE A 53 21.60 -11.66 -1.08
CA PHE A 53 21.88 -10.97 0.19
C PHE A 53 22.29 -9.51 -0.06
N GLY A 54 21.45 -8.57 0.41
CA GLY A 54 21.68 -7.14 0.30
C GLY A 54 21.13 -6.57 -1.02
N MET A 55 20.03 -5.83 -0.92
CA MET A 55 19.45 -5.06 -2.04
C MET A 55 18.97 -3.71 -1.51
N GLN A 56 19.01 -2.69 -2.35
CA GLN A 56 18.55 -1.34 -2.01
C GLN A 56 17.71 -0.79 -3.15
N ALA A 57 16.57 -0.19 -2.82
CA ALA A 57 15.77 0.60 -3.73
C ALA A 57 15.62 2.01 -3.16
N ARG A 58 15.52 3.01 -4.03
CA ARG A 58 15.24 4.40 -3.67
C ARG A 58 13.92 4.79 -4.30
N TYR A 59 12.91 5.12 -3.51
CA TYR A 59 11.63 5.58 -4.02
C TYR A 59 11.62 7.11 -4.00
N SER A 60 11.28 7.73 -5.14
CA SER A 60 11.19 9.18 -5.23
C SER A 60 9.92 9.64 -4.51
N LEU A 61 10.09 10.53 -3.53
CA LEU A 61 8.98 11.20 -2.83
C LEU A 61 8.74 12.57 -3.47
N ARG A 62 8.62 12.62 -4.81
CA ARG A 62 8.56 13.88 -5.58
C ARG A 62 7.74 14.96 -4.88
N ASP A 63 8.23 16.19 -4.99
CA ASP A 63 7.54 17.35 -4.45
C ASP A 63 6.36 17.76 -5.35
N TYR A 64 5.16 17.55 -4.85
CA TYR A 64 3.91 18.02 -5.45
C TYR A 64 3.30 19.18 -4.63
N SER A 65 4.12 19.91 -3.86
CA SER A 65 3.68 20.99 -2.96
C SER A 65 2.73 21.96 -3.65
N GLY A 66 1.60 22.23 -2.99
CA GLY A 66 0.58 23.17 -3.45
C GLY A 66 -0.28 22.69 -4.61
N GLN A 67 -0.14 21.45 -5.08
CA GLN A 67 -0.95 20.90 -6.17
C GLN A 67 -2.02 19.93 -5.66
N GLY A 68 -3.17 19.93 -6.33
CA GLY A 68 -4.27 19.00 -6.04
C GLY A 68 -5.03 19.34 -4.75
N VAL A 69 -5.65 18.31 -4.16
CA VAL A 69 -6.38 18.41 -2.88
C VAL A 69 -5.68 17.52 -1.87
N ASP A 70 -5.16 18.12 -0.80
CA ASP A 70 -4.64 17.38 0.35
C ASP A 70 -5.80 16.81 1.17
N GLN A 71 -6.25 15.61 0.79
CA GLN A 71 -7.35 14.93 1.47
C GLN A 71 -6.98 14.51 2.89
N LEU A 72 -5.72 14.14 3.14
CA LEU A 72 -5.27 13.71 4.47
C LEU A 72 -5.31 14.88 5.46
N GLN A 73 -4.77 16.04 5.07
CA GLN A 73 -4.84 17.23 5.91
C GLN A 73 -6.29 17.67 6.14
N LYS A 74 -7.14 17.65 5.11
CA LYS A 74 -8.58 17.96 5.25
C LYS A 74 -9.30 17.01 6.21
N VAL A 75 -8.98 15.71 6.19
CA VAL A 75 -9.50 14.73 7.16
C VAL A 75 -9.10 15.13 8.57
N ILE A 76 -7.81 15.40 8.80
CA ILE A 76 -7.28 15.78 10.12
C ILE A 76 -7.93 17.07 10.62
N ASP A 77 -8.05 18.08 9.77
CA ASP A 77 -8.64 19.37 10.11
C ASP A 77 -10.13 19.23 10.43
N THR A 78 -10.86 18.44 9.64
CA THR A 78 -12.29 18.21 9.86
C THR A 78 -12.52 17.44 11.16
N ILE A 79 -11.70 16.43 11.47
CA ILE A 79 -11.77 15.72 12.77
C ILE A 79 -11.59 16.70 13.94
N LYS A 80 -10.63 17.64 13.84
CA LYS A 80 -10.36 18.61 14.90
C LYS A 80 -11.46 19.67 15.06
N THR A 81 -12.11 20.06 13.96
CA THR A 81 -13.00 21.23 13.94
C THR A 81 -14.49 20.89 13.89
N ASN A 82 -14.85 19.75 13.30
CA ASN A 82 -16.21 19.26 13.16
C ASN A 82 -16.22 17.71 13.21
N PRO A 83 -15.94 17.10 14.37
CA PRO A 83 -15.84 15.63 14.50
C PRO A 83 -17.13 14.88 14.16
N ASP A 84 -18.29 15.53 14.24
CA ASP A 84 -19.60 14.96 13.89
C ASP A 84 -19.86 14.92 12.37
N ASP A 85 -18.92 15.43 11.55
CA ASP A 85 -19.06 15.44 10.10
C ASP A 85 -19.12 14.00 9.53
N ARG A 86 -20.11 13.76 8.67
CA ARG A 86 -20.32 12.46 8.02
C ARG A 86 -19.60 12.33 6.68
N ARG A 87 -18.73 13.28 6.34
CA ARG A 87 -18.01 13.40 5.06
C ARG A 87 -16.49 13.37 5.23
N ILE A 88 -16.00 12.90 6.38
CA ILE A 88 -14.57 12.75 6.67
C ILE A 88 -14.03 11.55 5.87
N ILE A 89 -13.69 11.78 4.60
CA ILE A 89 -13.34 10.73 3.63
C ILE A 89 -12.01 11.06 2.95
N MET A 90 -11.22 10.03 2.71
CA MET A 90 -10.07 10.05 1.80
C MET A 90 -10.28 9.00 0.70
N CYS A 91 -10.17 9.40 -0.56
CA CYS A 91 -10.43 8.54 -1.71
C CYS A 91 -9.22 8.49 -2.65
N ALA A 92 -8.72 7.28 -2.92
CA ALA A 92 -7.66 7.03 -3.88
C ALA A 92 -8.21 6.70 -5.28
N TRP A 93 -9.48 6.31 -5.38
CA TRP A 93 -10.13 6.00 -6.64
C TRP A 93 -10.42 7.26 -7.46
N ASN A 94 -9.47 7.65 -8.31
CA ASN A 94 -9.62 8.78 -9.24
C ASN A 94 -9.85 8.27 -10.67
N PRO A 95 -11.09 8.29 -11.19
CA PRO A 95 -11.40 7.77 -12.53
C PRO A 95 -10.58 8.37 -13.67
N LYS A 96 -10.22 9.66 -13.56
CA LYS A 96 -9.43 10.35 -14.58
C LYS A 96 -8.01 9.79 -14.67
N ASP A 97 -7.45 9.41 -13.54
CA ASP A 97 -6.05 8.98 -13.44
C ASP A 97 -5.91 7.46 -13.47
N LEU A 98 -7.00 6.68 -13.40
CA LEU A 98 -6.94 5.21 -13.48
C LEU A 98 -6.10 4.68 -14.67
N PRO A 99 -6.19 5.24 -15.90
CA PRO A 99 -5.37 4.75 -17.02
C PRO A 99 -3.88 5.05 -16.89
N LEU A 100 -3.48 5.93 -15.96
CA LEU A 100 -2.09 6.30 -15.70
C LEU A 100 -1.46 5.48 -14.58
N MET A 101 -2.26 4.78 -13.78
CA MET A 101 -1.80 3.97 -12.67
C MET A 101 -1.29 2.61 -13.18
N ALA A 102 -0.15 2.15 -12.66
CA ALA A 102 0.35 0.80 -12.96
C ALA A 102 -0.67 -0.28 -12.56
N LEU A 103 -1.33 -0.07 -11.42
CA LEU A 103 -2.45 -0.88 -10.94
C LEU A 103 -3.48 0.04 -10.25
N PRO A 104 -4.77 -0.03 -10.61
CA PRO A 104 -5.84 0.66 -9.89
C PRO A 104 -5.84 0.27 -8.40
N PRO A 105 -6.08 1.20 -7.46
CA PRO A 105 -5.92 0.94 -6.05
C PRO A 105 -6.90 -0.14 -5.57
N CYS A 106 -6.41 -1.10 -4.78
CA CYS A 106 -7.27 -2.08 -4.10
C CYS A 106 -8.06 -1.41 -2.97
N HIS A 107 -7.45 -0.44 -2.27
CA HIS A 107 -8.09 0.38 -1.24
C HIS A 107 -8.70 1.62 -1.90
N ALA A 108 -10.00 1.57 -2.19
CA ALA A 108 -10.64 2.61 -3.00
C ALA A 108 -10.84 3.90 -2.18
N LEU A 109 -11.34 3.78 -0.95
CA LEU A 109 -11.56 4.88 -0.03
C LEU A 109 -11.52 4.40 1.42
N CYS A 110 -11.30 5.34 2.34
CA CYS A 110 -11.60 5.18 3.75
C CYS A 110 -12.42 6.36 4.28
N GLN A 111 -13.31 6.07 5.23
CA GLN A 111 -14.13 7.03 5.94
C GLN A 111 -13.79 7.00 7.42
N PHE A 112 -13.71 8.16 8.04
CA PHE A 112 -13.50 8.30 9.48
C PHE A 112 -14.79 8.72 10.18
N TYR A 113 -14.89 8.35 11.45
CA TYR A 113 -16.04 8.65 12.30
C TYR A 113 -15.56 8.87 13.72
N VAL A 114 -16.10 9.89 14.38
CA VAL A 114 -15.78 10.20 15.78
C VAL A 114 -17.04 10.10 16.62
N VAL A 115 -16.93 9.40 17.74
CA VAL A 115 -17.97 9.37 18.78
C VAL A 115 -17.31 9.11 20.13
N ASN A 116 -17.81 9.72 21.21
CA ASN A 116 -17.31 9.49 22.57
C ASN A 116 -15.78 9.66 22.76
N GLY A 117 -15.14 10.51 21.94
CA GLY A 117 -13.68 10.72 21.99
C GLY A 117 -12.86 9.62 21.31
N GLU A 118 -13.51 8.69 20.60
CA GLU A 118 -12.89 7.60 19.85
C GLU A 118 -12.96 7.86 18.34
N LEU A 119 -11.86 7.65 17.64
CA LEU A 119 -11.75 7.74 16.18
C LEU A 119 -11.81 6.34 15.57
N SER A 120 -12.86 6.07 14.80
CA SER A 120 -13.01 4.86 14.00
C SER A 120 -12.70 5.11 12.53
N CYS A 121 -12.29 4.08 11.81
CA CYS A 121 -11.99 4.11 10.39
C CYS A 121 -12.64 2.93 9.67
N GLN A 122 -13.35 3.19 8.58
CA GLN A 122 -13.86 2.17 7.67
C GLN A 122 -13.09 2.22 6.35
N LEU A 123 -12.49 1.09 5.96
CA LEU A 123 -11.87 0.90 4.65
C LEU A 123 -12.84 0.17 3.70
N TYR A 124 -13.03 0.70 2.50
CA TYR A 124 -13.59 -0.06 1.39
C TYR A 124 -12.48 -0.56 0.46
N GLN A 125 -12.19 -1.85 0.54
CA GLN A 125 -11.22 -2.54 -0.29
C GLN A 125 -11.95 -3.30 -1.41
N ARG A 126 -11.87 -2.80 -2.65
CA ARG A 126 -12.59 -3.39 -3.80
C ARG A 126 -12.21 -4.83 -4.12
N SER A 127 -10.99 -5.25 -3.74
CA SER A 127 -10.42 -6.55 -4.05
C SER A 127 -9.37 -6.90 -3.00
N GLY A 128 -9.49 -8.05 -2.35
CA GLY A 128 -8.63 -8.48 -1.26
C GLY A 128 -8.21 -9.93 -1.36
N ASP A 129 -6.90 -10.13 -1.55
CA ASP A 129 -6.26 -11.43 -1.39
C ASP A 129 -6.18 -11.78 0.09
N MET A 130 -7.02 -12.73 0.52
CA MET A 130 -7.16 -13.14 1.90
C MET A 130 -5.91 -13.86 2.44
N GLY A 131 -5.13 -14.51 1.57
CA GLY A 131 -3.97 -15.31 1.98
C GLY A 131 -2.71 -14.49 2.22
N LEU A 132 -2.62 -13.31 1.60
CA LEU A 132 -1.39 -12.50 1.61
C LEU A 132 -1.65 -11.02 1.92
N GLY A 133 -2.47 -10.36 1.10
CA GLY A 133 -2.63 -8.91 1.14
C GLY A 133 -3.45 -8.42 2.33
N VAL A 134 -4.59 -9.04 2.60
CA VAL A 134 -5.57 -8.59 3.61
C VAL A 134 -4.98 -8.48 5.02
N PRO A 135 -4.20 -9.44 5.54
CA PRO A 135 -3.55 -9.29 6.84
C PRO A 135 -2.68 -8.03 6.96
N PHE A 136 -1.90 -7.73 5.91
CA PHE A 136 -1.08 -6.50 5.86
C PHE A 136 -1.96 -5.24 5.76
N ASN A 137 -3.07 -5.32 5.03
CA ASN A 137 -4.00 -4.20 4.85
C ASN A 137 -4.70 -3.83 6.17
N ILE A 138 -5.10 -4.82 6.96
CA ILE A 138 -5.66 -4.61 8.30
C ILE A 138 -4.66 -3.86 9.18
N ALA A 139 -3.41 -4.34 9.26
CA ALA A 139 -2.37 -3.69 10.05
C ALA A 139 -2.11 -2.24 9.57
N SER A 140 -2.11 -2.02 8.26
CA SER A 140 -1.87 -0.69 7.67
C SER A 140 -2.93 0.34 8.04
N TYR A 141 -4.23 0.00 7.95
CA TYR A 141 -5.30 0.95 8.24
C TYR A 141 -5.60 1.07 9.74
N ALA A 142 -5.34 0.02 10.52
CA ALA A 142 -5.27 0.15 11.97
C ALA A 142 -4.19 1.17 12.35
N LEU A 143 -2.96 1.03 11.83
CA LEU A 143 -1.88 1.98 12.11
C LEU A 143 -2.22 3.41 11.69
N LEU A 144 -2.82 3.60 10.51
CA LEU A 144 -3.28 4.92 10.07
C LEU A 144 -4.30 5.53 11.06
N THR A 145 -5.23 4.73 11.55
CA THR A 145 -6.22 5.15 12.55
C THR A 145 -5.55 5.57 13.85
N TYR A 146 -4.57 4.81 14.33
CA TYR A 146 -3.76 5.17 15.50
C TYR A 146 -3.00 6.49 15.30
N MET A 147 -2.38 6.68 14.13
CA MET A 147 -1.64 7.91 13.81
C MET A 147 -2.56 9.14 13.80
N ILE A 148 -3.72 9.04 13.14
CA ILE A 148 -4.67 10.16 13.07
C ILE A 148 -5.29 10.43 14.44
N ALA A 149 -5.66 9.40 15.19
CA ALA A 149 -6.17 9.54 16.56
C ALA A 149 -5.16 10.28 17.45
N HIS A 150 -3.88 9.89 17.38
CA HIS A 150 -2.80 10.54 18.13
C HIS A 150 -2.68 12.05 17.82
N ILE A 151 -2.60 12.44 16.55
CA ILE A 151 -2.41 13.86 16.17
C ILE A 151 -3.68 14.71 16.33
N THR A 152 -4.84 14.07 16.52
CA THR A 152 -6.14 14.72 16.78
C THR A 152 -6.53 14.71 18.26
N GLY A 153 -5.77 14.03 19.12
CA GLY A 153 -6.04 13.94 20.56
C GLY A 153 -7.19 13.00 20.92
N LEU A 154 -7.51 12.04 20.05
CA LEU A 154 -8.56 11.04 20.23
C LEU A 154 -7.97 9.69 20.63
N GLN A 155 -8.81 8.81 21.17
CA GLN A 155 -8.47 7.39 21.32
C GLN A 155 -8.76 6.63 20.02
N PRO A 156 -8.00 5.60 19.66
CA PRO A 156 -8.39 4.69 18.57
C PRO A 156 -9.66 3.93 18.95
N GLY A 157 -10.68 4.00 18.09
CA GLY A 157 -11.89 3.18 18.16
C GLY A 157 -11.78 1.96 17.25
N ASP A 158 -12.79 1.73 16.42
CA ASP A 158 -12.85 0.55 15.55
C ASP A 158 -12.16 0.76 14.20
N PHE A 159 -11.52 -0.31 13.71
CA PHE A 159 -11.21 -0.45 12.29
C PHE A 159 -12.22 -1.42 11.64
N VAL A 160 -13.02 -0.89 10.72
CA VAL A 160 -14.03 -1.65 9.97
C VAL A 160 -13.52 -1.93 8.55
N HIS A 161 -13.35 -3.20 8.20
CA HIS A 161 -12.83 -3.60 6.89
C HIS A 161 -13.93 -4.17 6.01
N THR A 162 -14.34 -3.38 5.01
CA THR A 162 -15.30 -3.80 3.99
C THR A 162 -14.55 -4.30 2.75
N LEU A 163 -14.86 -5.52 2.32
CA LEU A 163 -14.30 -6.15 1.13
C LEU A 163 -15.34 -6.22 0.01
N GLY A 164 -14.93 -5.89 -1.22
CA GLY A 164 -15.66 -6.20 -2.44
C GLY A 164 -15.42 -7.65 -2.84
N ASP A 165 -14.50 -7.87 -3.78
CA ASP A 165 -14.06 -9.22 -4.16
C ASP A 165 -13.02 -9.76 -3.16
N ALA A 166 -13.50 -10.50 -2.15
CA ALA A 166 -12.66 -11.24 -1.21
C ALA A 166 -12.33 -12.63 -1.77
N HIS A 167 -11.05 -12.90 -2.04
CA HIS A 167 -10.61 -14.10 -2.74
C HIS A 167 -9.38 -14.74 -2.10
N ILE A 168 -9.24 -16.06 -2.31
CA ILE A 168 -8.04 -16.85 -1.98
C ILE A 168 -7.52 -17.39 -3.32
N TYR A 169 -6.24 -17.15 -3.62
CA TYR A 169 -5.62 -17.77 -4.79
C TYR A 169 -5.50 -19.28 -4.61
N LEU A 170 -5.61 -20.05 -5.70
CA LEU A 170 -5.59 -21.52 -5.64
C LEU A 170 -4.31 -22.08 -4.98
N ASN A 171 -3.17 -21.43 -5.20
CA ASN A 171 -1.89 -21.80 -4.58
C ASN A 171 -1.76 -21.35 -3.11
N HIS A 172 -2.77 -20.69 -2.54
CA HIS A 172 -2.85 -20.32 -1.12
C HIS A 172 -3.83 -21.22 -0.35
N ILE A 173 -4.44 -22.24 -0.98
CA ILE A 173 -5.40 -23.13 -0.32
C ILE A 173 -4.70 -24.08 0.64
N GLU A 174 -3.58 -24.68 0.20
CA GLU A 174 -2.78 -25.58 1.02
C GLU A 174 -1.48 -24.87 1.44
N PRO A 175 -1.06 -24.96 2.72
CA PRO A 175 0.15 -24.33 3.24
C PRO A 175 1.46 -24.84 2.65
#